data_AF-A0A1T4SMM6-F1
#
_entry.id   AF-A0A1T4SMM6-F1
#
_cell.length_a   1.000
_cell.length_b   1.000
_cell.length_c   1.000
_cell.angle_alpha   90.00
_cell.angle_beta   90.00
_cell.angle_gamma   90.00
#
_symmetry.space_group_name_H-M   'P 1'
#
loop_
_entity.id
_entity.type
_entity.pdbx_description
1 polymer ?
#
loop_
_entity_poly.entity_id
_entity_poly.type
_entity_poly.pdbx_seq_one_letter_code
_entity_poly.pdbx_strand_id
1 'polypeptide(L)'
;MQNIVGLVIVICSLLFAVSAAVMAWRLKQRLDQATVEVQMAKFRWEERRKAYQEVITLLEDAITATSKNRDYQFDELFNQLSPKLHLQASEKVNSNFVEVCLLLENWAALKHDVERKQHELAQNPDRHTELNIILTRERRELSDAYQNFQQKFHELGALMRKELS
;
A
#
# COMPACT_ATOMS: atom_id res chain seq x y z
N MET A 1 -36.09 -12.32 68.41
CA MET A 1 -35.34 -11.28 67.67
C MET A 1 -34.21 -11.85 66.80
N GLN A 2 -33.49 -12.90 67.20
CA GLN A 2 -32.37 -13.47 66.43
C GLN A 2 -32.74 -14.00 65.03
N ASN A 3 -33.93 -14.59 64.85
CA ASN A 3 -34.36 -15.12 63.54
C ASN A 3 -34.64 -14.05 62.48
N ILE A 4 -35.01 -12.83 62.89
CA ILE A 4 -35.30 -11.71 61.97
C ILE A 4 -33.98 -11.14 61.45
N VAL A 5 -32.97 -11.03 62.31
CA VAL A 5 -31.62 -10.54 61.94
C VAL A 5 -30.97 -11.49 60.93
N GLY A 6 -31.07 -12.81 61.13
CA GLY A 6 -30.58 -13.80 60.17
C GLY A 6 -31.26 -13.71 58.80
N LEU A 7 -32.58 -13.51 58.78
CA LEU A 7 -33.36 -13.39 57.54
C LEU A 7 -33.01 -12.11 56.75
N VAL A 8 -32.79 -10.99 57.45
CA VAL A 8 -32.33 -9.73 56.83
C VAL A 8 -30.92 -9.89 56.23
N ILE A 9 -30.00 -10.58 56.93
CA ILE A 9 -28.65 -10.84 56.41
C ILE A 9 -28.71 -11.66 55.13
N VAL A 10 -29.52 -12.73 55.09
CA VAL A 10 -29.69 -13.58 53.89
C VAL A 10 -30.22 -12.77 52.71
N ILE A 11 -31.21 -11.90 52.93
CA ILE A 11 -31.76 -11.02 51.89
C ILE A 11 -30.69 -10.04 51.39
N CYS A 12 -29.95 -9.40 52.28
CA CYS A 12 -28.87 -8.48 51.92
C CYS A 12 -27.75 -9.19 51.13
N SER A 13 -27.37 -10.42 51.51
CA SER A 13 -26.40 -11.21 50.77
C SER A 13 -26.88 -11.60 49.37
N LEU A 14 -28.17 -11.94 49.23
CA LEU A 14 -28.79 -12.22 47.92
C LEU A 14 -28.81 -10.99 47.01
N LEU A 15 -29.21 -9.84 47.55
CA LEU A 15 -29.20 -8.57 46.80
C LEU A 15 -27.77 -8.17 46.40
N PHE A 16 -26.80 -8.37 47.29
CA PHE A 16 -25.40 -8.13 47.00
C PHE A 16 -24.89 -9.05 45.89
N ALA A 17 -25.17 -10.35 45.96
CA ALA A 17 -24.78 -11.32 44.93
C ALA A 17 -25.38 -10.99 43.56
N VAL A 18 -26.67 -10.61 43.50
CA VAL A 18 -27.33 -10.17 42.26
C VAL A 18 -26.68 -8.89 41.73
N SER A 19 -26.41 -7.91 42.60
CA SER A 19 -25.77 -6.65 42.20
C SER A 19 -24.35 -6.87 41.66
N ALA A 20 -23.58 -7.77 42.29
CA ALA A 20 -22.24 -8.14 41.85
C ALA A 20 -22.27 -8.86 40.50
N ALA A 21 -23.23 -9.77 40.29
CA ALA A 21 -23.42 -10.46 39.01
C ALA A 21 -23.78 -9.48 37.87
N VAL A 22 -24.66 -8.51 38.14
CA VAL A 22 -25.01 -7.45 37.16
C VAL A 22 -23.80 -6.57 36.84
N MET A 23 -23.03 -6.19 37.86
CA MET A 23 -21.84 -5.36 37.68
C MET A 23 -20.74 -6.10 36.91
N ALA A 24 -20.52 -7.39 37.21
CA ALA A 24 -19.62 -8.25 36.47
C ALA A 24 -20.05 -8.42 35.01
N TRP A 25 -21.35 -8.58 34.73
CA TRP A 25 -21.86 -8.68 33.36
C TRP A 25 -21.66 -7.39 32.56
N ARG A 26 -21.94 -6.22 33.15
CA ARG A 26 -21.67 -4.92 32.51
C ARG A 26 -20.19 -4.68 32.28
N LEU A 27 -19.34 -5.08 33.22
CA LEU A 27 -17.88 -4.96 33.08
C LEU A 27 -17.39 -5.84 31.92
N LYS A 28 -17.87 -7.08 31.83
CA LYS A 28 -17.57 -8.00 30.73
C LYS A 28 -18.02 -7.43 29.38
N GLN A 29 -19.23 -6.90 29.26
CA GLN A 29 -19.70 -6.28 28.01
C GLN A 29 -18.82 -5.11 27.56
N ARG A 30 -18.40 -4.23 28.48
CA ARG A 30 -17.51 -3.11 28.13
C ARG A 30 -16.11 -3.59 27.74
N LEU A 31 -15.59 -4.60 28.42
CA LEU A 31 -14.32 -5.22 28.08
C LEU A 31 -14.39 -5.88 26.71
N ASP A 32 -15.43 -6.66 26.43
CA ASP A 32 -15.64 -7.31 25.14
C ASP A 32 -15.76 -6.26 24.02
N GLN A 33 -16.50 -5.17 24.23
CA GLN A 33 -16.58 -4.06 23.27
C GLN A 33 -15.22 -3.40 23.01
N ALA A 34 -14.49 -3.05 24.06
CA ALA A 34 -13.15 -2.46 23.92
C ALA A 34 -12.18 -3.42 23.22
N THR A 35 -12.28 -4.72 23.50
CA THR A 35 -11.45 -5.75 22.87
C THR A 35 -11.79 -5.88 21.38
N VAL A 36 -13.07 -5.84 21.03
CA VAL A 36 -13.55 -5.87 19.64
C VAL A 36 -13.08 -4.63 18.86
N GLU A 37 -13.14 -3.44 19.46
CA GLU A 37 -12.64 -2.21 18.83
C GLU A 37 -11.12 -2.27 18.57
N VAL A 38 -10.35 -2.76 19.54
CA VAL A 38 -8.89 -2.95 19.39
C VAL A 38 -8.58 -3.99 18.32
N GLN A 39 -9.35 -5.10 18.26
CA GLN A 39 -9.19 -6.11 17.21
C GLN A 39 -9.52 -5.55 15.83
N MET A 40 -10.61 -4.79 15.69
CA MET A 40 -10.96 -4.14 14.42
C MET A 40 -9.90 -3.09 14.00
N ALA A 41 -9.33 -2.36 14.94
CA ALA A 41 -8.23 -1.43 14.63
C ALA A 41 -6.99 -2.18 14.12
N LYS A 42 -6.60 -3.28 14.78
CA LYS A 42 -5.50 -4.13 14.33
C LYS A 42 -5.74 -4.74 12.95
N PHE A 43 -6.95 -5.25 12.71
CA PHE A 43 -7.31 -5.82 11.42
C PHE A 43 -7.19 -4.79 10.29
N ARG A 44 -7.74 -3.58 10.48
CA ARG A 44 -7.62 -2.49 9.50
C ARG A 44 -6.17 -2.08 9.24
N TRP A 45 -5.34 -2.06 10.28
CA TRP A 45 -3.91 -1.76 10.15
C TRP A 45 -3.18 -2.85 9.36
N GLU A 46 -3.44 -4.13 9.65
CA GLU A 46 -2.86 -5.26 8.92
C GLU A 46 -3.30 -5.28 7.46
N GLU A 47 -4.56 -4.99 7.19
CA GLU A 47 -5.11 -4.93 5.84
C GLU A 47 -4.46 -3.83 5.01
N ARG A 48 -4.33 -2.61 5.58
CA ARG A 48 -3.61 -1.50 4.95
C ARG A 48 -2.14 -1.84 4.70
N ARG A 49 -1.46 -2.45 5.68
CA ARG A 49 -0.07 -2.89 5.52
C ARG A 49 0.08 -3.90 4.38
N LYS A 50 -0.83 -4.86 4.29
CA LYS A 50 -0.83 -5.87 3.24
C LYS A 50 -1.04 -5.22 1.87
N ALA A 51 -1.98 -4.29 1.76
CA ALA A 51 -2.20 -3.54 0.52
C ALA A 51 -0.95 -2.76 0.09
N TYR A 52 -0.28 -2.06 1.01
CA TYR A 52 0.96 -1.33 0.69
C TYR A 52 2.10 -2.24 0.25
N GLN A 53 2.23 -3.40 0.89
CA GLN A 53 3.21 -4.40 0.49
C GLN A 53 2.91 -4.94 -0.90
N GLU A 54 1.65 -5.27 -1.20
CA GLU A 54 1.19 -5.74 -2.52
C GLU A 54 1.52 -4.72 -3.62
N VAL A 55 1.29 -3.43 -3.36
CA VAL A 55 1.60 -2.33 -4.27
C VAL A 55 3.09 -2.25 -4.59
N ILE A 56 3.94 -2.26 -3.55
CA ILE A 56 5.39 -2.18 -3.72
C ILE A 56 5.89 -3.39 -4.51
N THR A 57 5.43 -4.60 -4.18
CA THR A 57 5.85 -5.82 -4.88
C THR A 57 5.46 -5.80 -6.36
N LEU A 58 4.25 -5.35 -6.69
CA LEU A 58 3.80 -5.29 -8.08
C LEU A 58 4.55 -4.23 -8.88
N LEU A 59 4.89 -3.10 -8.27
CA LEU A 59 5.75 -2.09 -8.90
C LEU A 59 7.19 -2.62 -9.12
N GLU A 60 7.75 -3.37 -8.17
CA GLU A 60 9.06 -4.03 -8.32
C GLU A 60 9.06 -5.08 -9.43
N ASP A 61 7.99 -5.87 -9.53
CA ASP A 61 7.79 -6.83 -10.61
C ASP A 61 7.67 -6.13 -11.97
N ALA A 62 6.94 -5.01 -12.03
CA ALA A 62 6.80 -4.20 -13.23
C ALA A 62 8.14 -3.58 -13.69
N ILE A 63 8.95 -3.05 -12.77
CA ILE A 63 10.32 -2.60 -13.05
C ILE A 63 11.15 -3.76 -13.62
N THR A 64 11.06 -4.94 -13.00
CA THR A 64 11.85 -6.12 -13.39
C THR A 64 11.44 -6.64 -14.76
N ALA A 65 10.14 -6.65 -15.06
CA ALA A 65 9.60 -7.04 -16.36
C ALA A 65 10.04 -6.08 -17.46
N THR A 66 9.90 -4.77 -17.22
CA THR A 66 10.33 -3.70 -18.13
C THR A 66 11.84 -3.76 -18.36
N SER A 67 12.64 -4.02 -17.32
CA SER A 67 14.10 -4.19 -17.43
C SER A 67 14.49 -5.37 -18.31
N LYS A 68 13.68 -6.44 -18.32
CA LYS A 68 13.90 -7.67 -19.11
C LYS A 68 13.22 -7.65 -20.49
N ASN A 69 12.68 -6.51 -20.94
CA ASN A 69 11.93 -6.36 -22.19
C ASN A 69 10.75 -7.34 -22.31
N ARG A 70 10.10 -7.61 -21.18
CA ARG A 70 8.82 -8.32 -21.19
C ARG A 70 7.71 -7.29 -21.20
N ASP A 71 6.73 -7.51 -22.06
CA ASP A 71 5.48 -6.75 -22.02
C ASP A 71 4.85 -6.94 -20.64
N TYR A 72 4.75 -5.84 -19.89
CA TYR A 72 4.08 -5.80 -18.61
C TYR A 72 2.74 -5.10 -18.78
N GLN A 73 1.66 -5.76 -18.35
CA GLN A 73 0.32 -5.19 -18.45
C GLN A 73 0.09 -4.19 -17.31
N PHE A 74 0.49 -2.94 -17.52
CA PHE A 74 0.32 -1.85 -16.54
C PHE A 74 -1.15 -1.58 -16.20
N ASP A 75 -2.06 -1.83 -17.14
CA ASP A 75 -3.51 -1.68 -16.95
C ASP A 75 -4.04 -2.58 -15.83
N GLU A 76 -3.51 -3.80 -15.71
CA GLU A 76 -3.95 -4.75 -14.70
C GLU A 76 -3.50 -4.31 -13.30
N LEU A 77 -2.29 -3.76 -13.20
CA LEU A 77 -1.76 -3.18 -11.97
C LEU A 77 -2.61 -2.00 -11.51
N PHE A 78 -2.94 -1.08 -12.42
CA PHE A 78 -3.75 0.11 -12.11
C PHE A 78 -5.19 -0.25 -11.73
N ASN A 79 -5.84 -1.14 -12.50
CA ASN A 79 -7.23 -1.53 -12.26
C ASN A 79 -7.41 -2.35 -10.98
N GLN A 80 -6.41 -3.15 -10.58
CA GLN A 80 -6.51 -3.98 -9.37
C GLN A 80 -6.09 -3.22 -8.09
N LEU A 81 -5.05 -2.40 -8.16
CA LEU A 81 -4.48 -1.76 -6.96
C LEU A 81 -5.07 -0.38 -6.67
N SER A 82 -5.42 0.40 -7.69
CA SER A 82 -5.95 1.76 -7.50
C SER A 82 -7.21 1.78 -6.61
N PRO A 83 -8.20 0.87 -6.80
CA PRO A 83 -9.39 0.84 -5.93
C PRO A 83 -9.07 0.45 -4.48
N LYS A 84 -8.15 -0.51 -4.27
CA LYS A 84 -7.73 -0.96 -2.92
C LYS A 84 -7.02 0.16 -2.16
N LEU A 85 -6.10 0.85 -2.82
CA LEU A 85 -5.39 2.01 -2.30
C LEU A 85 -6.35 3.18 -2.01
N HIS A 86 -7.28 3.46 -2.93
CA HIS A 86 -8.24 4.55 -2.77
C HIS A 86 -9.10 4.43 -1.50
N LEU A 87 -9.49 3.20 -1.14
CA LEU A 87 -10.29 2.93 0.05
C LEU A 87 -9.51 2.99 1.36
N GLN A 88 -8.20 2.71 1.32
CA GLN A 88 -7.41 2.45 2.52
C GLN A 88 -6.35 3.51 2.81
N ALA A 89 -5.89 4.26 1.81
CA ALA A 89 -4.77 5.18 1.91
C ALA A 89 -5.21 6.66 1.94
N SER A 90 -4.32 7.55 2.39
CA SER A 90 -4.59 8.98 2.22
C SER A 90 -4.54 9.39 0.75
N GLU A 91 -5.20 10.51 0.45
CA GLU A 91 -5.14 11.16 -0.85
C GLU A 91 -3.69 11.38 -1.33
N LYS A 92 -2.78 11.68 -0.40
CA LYS A 92 -1.36 11.90 -0.71
C LYS A 92 -0.65 10.63 -1.16
N VAL A 93 -0.97 9.47 -0.57
CA VAL A 93 -0.41 8.18 -1.02
C VAL A 93 -1.00 7.80 -2.37
N ASN A 94 -2.30 8.00 -2.56
CA ASN A 94 -2.97 7.74 -3.84
C ASN A 94 -2.40 8.59 -4.98
N SER A 95 -2.22 9.90 -4.77
CA SER A 95 -1.65 10.79 -5.79
C SER A 95 -0.22 10.39 -6.16
N ASN A 96 0.62 10.05 -5.18
CA ASN A 96 1.99 9.60 -5.43
C ASN A 96 2.02 8.24 -6.12
N PHE A 97 1.11 7.31 -5.78
CA PHE A 97 1.01 6.03 -6.46
C PHE A 97 0.71 6.22 -7.95
N VAL A 98 -0.27 7.05 -8.30
CA VAL A 98 -0.60 7.35 -9.69
C VAL A 98 0.59 8.00 -10.41
N GLU A 99 1.26 8.95 -9.77
CA GLU A 99 2.46 9.60 -10.33
C GLU A 99 3.58 8.58 -10.61
N VAL A 100 3.84 7.66 -9.68
CA VAL A 100 4.84 6.59 -9.83
C VAL A 100 4.47 5.65 -10.99
N CYS A 101 3.20 5.27 -11.14
CA CYS A 101 2.74 4.46 -12.26
C CYS A 101 2.97 5.16 -13.61
N LEU A 102 2.63 6.45 -13.72
CA LEU A 102 2.83 7.23 -14.95
C LEU A 102 4.31 7.36 -15.31
N LEU A 103 5.17 7.58 -14.32
CA LEU A 103 6.62 7.65 -14.54
C LEU A 103 7.20 6.32 -15.00
N LEU A 104 6.69 5.20 -14.46
CA LEU A 104 7.11 3.86 -14.85
C LEU A 104 6.70 3.54 -16.29
N GLU A 105 5.46 3.88 -16.67
CA GLU A 105 4.95 3.71 -18.04
C GLU A 105 5.74 4.57 -19.04
N ASN A 106 6.01 5.83 -18.70
CA ASN A 106 6.82 6.71 -19.52
C ASN A 106 8.25 6.17 -19.70
N TRP A 107 8.88 5.69 -18.63
CA TRP A 107 10.21 5.07 -18.72
C TRP A 107 10.20 3.80 -19.59
N ALA A 108 9.17 2.96 -19.47
CA ALA A 108 9.02 1.76 -20.29
C ALA A 108 8.89 2.11 -21.78
N ALA A 109 8.09 3.12 -22.13
CA ALA A 109 7.93 3.62 -23.50
C ALA A 109 9.26 4.17 -24.06
N LEU A 110 9.96 5.03 -23.31
CA LEU A 110 11.25 5.57 -23.71
C LEU A 110 12.30 4.47 -23.94
N LYS A 111 12.28 3.42 -23.11
CA LYS A 111 13.19 2.28 -23.28
C LYS A 111 12.95 1.57 -24.61
N HIS A 112 11.68 1.32 -24.92
CA HIS A 112 11.28 0.68 -26.16
C HIS A 112 11.71 1.49 -27.40
N ASP A 113 11.53 2.81 -27.36
CA ASP A 113 11.95 3.72 -28.43
C ASP A 113 13.47 3.72 -28.65
N VAL A 114 14.25 3.75 -27.56
CA VAL A 114 15.72 3.67 -27.62
C VAL A 114 16.17 2.34 -28.23
N GLU A 115 15.54 1.23 -27.86
CA GLU A 115 15.87 -0.10 -28.41
C GLU A 115 15.54 -0.21 -29.89
N ARG A 116 14.37 0.28 -30.30
CA ARG A 116 13.96 0.34 -31.71
C ARG A 116 14.96 1.14 -32.54
N LYS A 117 15.37 2.31 -32.06
CA LYS A 117 16.34 3.17 -32.75
C LYS A 117 17.74 2.57 -32.80
N GLN A 118 18.16 1.83 -31.78
CA GLN A 118 19.42 1.05 -31.84
C GLN A 118 19.37 0.00 -32.96
N HIS A 119 18.23 -0.67 -33.12
CA HIS A 119 18.04 -1.64 -34.20
C HIS A 119 18.06 -0.98 -35.59
N GLU A 120 17.41 0.17 -35.76
CA GLU A 120 17.41 0.93 -37.01
C GLU A 120 18.82 1.43 -37.40
N LEU A 121 19.63 1.81 -36.40
CA LEU A 121 21.02 2.24 -36.57
C LEU A 121 21.93 1.10 -37.03
N ALA A 122 21.71 -0.11 -36.50
CA ALA A 122 22.42 -1.32 -36.93
C ALA A 122 22.11 -1.71 -38.39
N GLN A 123 20.95 -1.31 -38.92
CA GLN A 123 20.52 -1.61 -40.28
C GLN A 123 20.92 -0.53 -41.31
N ASN A 124 21.22 0.70 -40.89
CA ASN A 124 21.54 1.83 -41.77
C ASN A 124 22.85 2.55 -41.36
N PRO A 125 24.02 1.97 -41.66
CA PRO A 125 25.31 2.51 -41.25
C PRO A 125 25.66 3.86 -41.88
N ASP A 126 25.03 4.26 -42.99
CA ASP A 126 25.35 5.52 -43.69
C ASP A 126 24.90 6.78 -42.93
N ARG A 127 24.04 6.66 -41.92
CA ARG A 127 23.59 7.77 -41.06
C ARG A 127 24.16 7.71 -39.62
N HIS A 128 25.25 6.97 -39.44
CA HIS A 128 25.78 6.60 -38.12
C HIS A 128 26.03 7.78 -37.16
N THR A 129 26.54 8.91 -37.68
CA THR A 129 26.96 10.05 -36.85
C THR A 129 25.78 10.82 -36.28
N GLU A 130 24.75 11.07 -37.11
CA GLU A 130 23.57 11.83 -36.70
C GLU A 130 22.66 11.01 -35.79
N LEU A 131 22.42 9.72 -36.12
CA LEU A 131 21.65 8.85 -35.23
C LEU A 131 22.37 8.57 -33.91
N ASN A 132 23.70 8.49 -33.86
CA ASN A 132 24.41 8.31 -32.57
C ASN A 132 24.22 9.50 -31.62
N ILE A 133 24.18 10.73 -32.14
CA ILE A 133 23.94 11.93 -31.32
C ILE A 133 22.51 11.90 -30.74
N ILE A 134 21.53 11.54 -31.57
CA ILE A 134 20.13 11.39 -31.13
C ILE A 134 20.03 10.29 -30.07
N LEU A 135 20.65 9.14 -30.31
CA LEU A 135 20.58 7.98 -29.43
C LEU A 135 21.29 8.19 -28.09
N THR A 136 22.40 8.95 -28.09
CA THR A 136 23.08 9.34 -26.84
C THR A 136 22.25 10.35 -26.04
N ARG A 137 21.52 11.25 -26.70
CA ARG A 137 20.56 12.14 -26.02
C ARG A 137 19.41 11.35 -25.40
N GLU A 138 18.78 10.47 -26.15
CA GLU A 138 17.64 9.67 -25.67
C GLU A 138 18.04 8.69 -24.55
N ARG A 139 19.26 8.15 -24.59
CA ARG A 139 19.80 7.38 -23.45
C ARG A 139 19.95 8.20 -22.17
N ARG A 140 20.28 9.50 -22.28
CA ARG A 140 20.28 10.38 -21.10
C ARG A 140 18.87 10.64 -20.61
N GLU A 141 17.93 10.95 -21.52
CA GLU A 141 16.53 11.15 -21.16
C GLU A 141 15.92 9.91 -20.49
N LEU A 142 16.28 8.71 -20.96
CA LEU A 142 15.91 7.44 -20.32
C LEU A 142 16.51 7.29 -18.92
N SER A 143 17.78 7.64 -18.75
CA SER A 143 18.46 7.61 -17.44
C SER A 143 17.81 8.57 -16.46
N ASP A 144 17.52 9.79 -16.90
CA ASP A 144 16.91 10.84 -16.08
C ASP A 144 15.47 10.45 -15.69
N ALA A 145 14.70 9.89 -16.63
CA ALA A 145 13.37 9.35 -16.36
C ALA A 145 13.40 8.23 -15.31
N TYR A 146 14.37 7.32 -15.39
CA TYR A 146 14.55 6.26 -14.41
C TYR A 146 14.91 6.80 -13.02
N GLN A 147 15.81 7.78 -12.95
CA GLN A 147 16.18 8.41 -11.67
C GLN A 147 14.99 9.12 -11.02
N ASN A 148 14.22 9.87 -11.81
CA ASN A 148 13.01 10.54 -11.32
C ASN A 148 11.98 9.52 -10.80
N PHE A 149 11.75 8.44 -11.56
CA PHE A 149 10.92 7.32 -11.14
C PHE A 149 11.41 6.72 -9.81
N GLN A 150 12.70 6.40 -9.68
CA GLN A 150 13.26 5.81 -8.46
C GLN A 150 13.08 6.73 -7.25
N GLN A 151 13.32 8.03 -7.42
CA GLN A 151 13.11 9.01 -6.36
C GLN A 151 11.65 8.97 -5.89
N LYS A 152 10.68 9.06 -6.81
CA LYS A 152 9.26 9.05 -6.50
C LYS A 152 8.78 7.73 -5.90
N PHE A 153 9.33 6.61 -6.36
CA PHE A 153 9.09 5.29 -5.78
C PHE A 153 9.56 5.20 -4.33
N HIS A 154 10.75 5.72 -4.02
CA HIS A 154 11.25 5.79 -2.65
C HIS A 154 10.41 6.73 -1.76
N GLU A 155 9.96 7.86 -2.29
CA GLU A 155 9.05 8.79 -1.62
C GLU A 155 7.71 8.11 -1.28
N LEU A 156 7.13 7.36 -2.22
CA LEU A 156 5.90 6.58 -1.99
C LEU A 156 6.09 5.57 -0.84
N GLY A 157 7.17 4.80 -0.87
CA GLY A 157 7.48 3.84 0.20
C GLY A 157 7.74 4.51 1.56
N ALA A 158 8.26 5.75 1.59
CA ALA A 158 8.40 6.53 2.81
C ALA A 158 7.05 7.02 3.35
N LEU A 159 6.16 7.49 2.46
CA LEU A 159 4.81 7.92 2.83
C LEU A 159 3.97 6.78 3.38
N MET A 160 4.00 5.62 2.72
CA MET A 160 3.32 4.41 3.19
C MET A 160 3.80 3.97 4.58
N ARG A 161 5.12 4.02 4.83
CA ARG A 161 5.68 3.73 6.17
C ARG A 161 5.22 4.72 7.23
N LYS A 162 5.16 6.00 6.88
CA LYS A 162 4.69 7.07 7.79
C LYS A 162 3.21 6.92 8.14
N GLU A 163 2.38 6.38 7.26
CA GLU A 163 0.97 6.10 7.56
C GLU A 163 0.74 4.85 8.40
N LEU A 164 1.73 3.96 8.45
CA LEU A 164 1.70 2.74 9.24
C LEU A 164 2.31 2.92 10.64
N SER A 165 3.03 4.02 10.88
CA SER A 165 3.58 4.40 12.20
C SER A 165 2.56 5.15 13.05
#